data_AF-Q021Q3-F1
#
_entry.id   AF-Q021Q3-F1
#
_cell.length_a   1.000
_cell.length_b   1.000
_cell.length_c   1.000
_cell.angle_alpha   90.00
_cell.angle_beta   90.00
_cell.angle_gamma   90.00
#
_symmetry.space_group_name_H-M   'P 1'
#
loop_
_entity.id
_entity.type
_entity.pdbx_description
1 polymer ?
#
loop_
_entity_poly.entity_id
_entity_poly.type
_entity_poly.pdbx_seq_one_letter_code
_entity_poly.pdbx_strand_id
1 'polypeptide(L)'
;MSNIRRRSFIQLAGAATISRAARAGSISLFDGKTLDGWQQIENSATSLATGGITDATAFAARLASGPDAVSEFLRTQLQDVAKGPLPALVKGVNQILAGPSIYEAARFHGVVLRRETEGLLRRNPRGQQLARLNKLLLEDAYSSELAKSAETGWIVKEGAMASTGSGRGVIYTAQDYSRYRLMFTMRHVSGNPDHQACVLIFCTRPQGDEKPLDALAGIQFQVPNGGHWDYRPGMNNSGGTEFTSVNKPRFDIHGWSRVEILADAALGVARMAVAQPPGAQAVEVLDFKDPSAGKVGPIAWQMHNAGLFDEYKDVTIEPDPKDDGLISTR
;
A
#
# COMPACT_ATOMS: atom_id res chain seq x y z
N MET A 1 -13.64 28.00 56.24
CA MET A 1 -13.19 28.42 54.89
C MET A 1 -11.70 28.16 54.79
N SER A 2 -11.23 27.82 53.58
CA SER A 2 -9.85 27.47 53.19
C SER A 2 -9.47 25.99 53.31
N ASN A 3 -9.60 25.30 52.18
CA ASN A 3 -9.22 23.92 51.94
C ASN A 3 -7.96 23.95 51.06
N ILE A 4 -6.83 23.46 51.56
CA ILE A 4 -5.54 23.44 50.87
C ILE A 4 -5.57 22.31 49.83
N ARG A 5 -5.62 22.64 48.53
CA ARG A 5 -5.39 21.68 47.44
C ARG A 5 -3.94 21.76 46.97
N ARG A 6 -3.22 20.64 47.13
CA ARG A 6 -1.93 20.36 46.48
C ARG A 6 -2.11 20.45 44.96
N ARG A 7 -1.39 21.35 44.30
CA ARG A 7 -1.25 21.36 42.84
C ARG A 7 -0.07 20.47 42.46
N SER A 8 -0.37 19.32 41.88
CA SER A 8 0.60 18.44 41.24
C SER A 8 1.16 19.14 39.99
N PHE A 9 2.48 19.30 39.94
CA PHE A 9 3.20 19.71 38.74
C PHE A 9 3.14 18.56 37.74
N ILE A 10 2.39 18.72 36.65
CA ILE A 10 2.51 17.87 35.47
C ILE A 10 3.65 18.49 34.64
N GLN A 11 4.81 17.84 34.63
CA GLN A 11 5.84 18.08 33.64
C GLN A 11 5.25 17.74 32.26
N LEU A 12 4.99 18.75 31.44
CA LEU A 12 4.86 18.55 30.00
C LEU A 12 6.24 18.11 29.49
N ALA A 13 6.37 16.84 29.15
CA ALA A 13 7.45 16.37 28.31
C ALA A 13 7.31 17.07 26.95
N GLY A 14 8.20 18.04 26.71
CA GLY A 14 8.26 18.76 25.45
C GLY A 14 8.51 17.80 24.28
N ALA A 15 7.76 18.02 23.21
CA ALA A 15 8.02 17.38 21.92
C ALA A 15 9.46 17.67 21.50
N ALA A 16 10.32 16.65 21.58
CA ALA A 16 11.66 16.71 21.04
C ALA A 16 11.53 16.83 19.51
N THR A 17 11.76 18.03 19.00
CA THR A 17 11.96 18.29 17.58
C THR A 17 13.26 17.61 17.18
N ILE A 18 13.15 16.44 16.55
CA ILE A 18 14.29 15.77 15.93
C ILE A 18 14.74 16.66 14.76
N SER A 19 15.81 17.41 14.97
CA SER A 19 16.50 18.17 13.93
C SER A 19 17.03 17.20 12.87
N ARG A 20 16.33 17.11 11.75
CA ARG A 20 16.69 16.31 10.58
C ARG A 20 17.74 17.06 9.77
N ALA A 21 19.01 16.94 10.14
CA ALA A 21 20.10 17.32 9.24
C ALA A 21 20.07 16.33 8.06
N ALA A 22 19.47 16.73 6.94
CA ALA A 22 19.53 15.96 5.70
C ALA A 22 21.00 15.78 5.31
N ARG A 23 21.46 14.53 5.23
CA ARG A 23 22.81 14.22 4.76
C ARG A 23 22.94 14.68 3.30
N ALA A 24 24.07 15.27 2.91
CA ALA A 24 24.30 15.69 1.54
C ALA A 24 24.04 14.52 0.57
N GLY A 25 23.11 14.71 -0.39
CA GLY A 25 22.68 13.67 -1.34
C GLY A 25 21.42 12.88 -0.94
N SER A 26 20.92 13.02 0.28
CA SER A 26 19.66 12.38 0.70
C SER A 26 18.43 13.23 0.37
N ILE A 27 17.42 12.61 -0.23
CA ILE A 27 16.16 13.19 -0.67
C ILE A 27 15.02 12.62 0.19
N SER A 28 14.08 13.46 0.66
CA SER A 28 12.88 12.96 1.34
C SER A 28 11.90 12.39 0.32
N LEU A 29 11.44 11.15 0.53
CA LEU A 29 10.38 10.55 -0.29
C LEU A 29 8.99 10.79 0.30
N PHE A 30 8.91 11.32 1.51
CA PHE A 30 7.67 11.60 2.21
C PHE A 30 7.78 12.91 2.98
N ASP A 31 6.78 13.77 2.84
CA ASP A 31 6.72 15.09 3.48
C ASP A 31 5.98 15.08 4.83
N GLY A 32 5.38 13.94 5.21
CA GLY A 32 4.55 13.81 6.41
C GLY A 32 3.14 14.39 6.26
N LYS A 33 2.72 14.80 5.06
CA LYS A 33 1.46 15.52 4.82
C LYS A 33 0.65 14.94 3.66
N THR A 34 1.32 14.54 2.58
CA THR A 34 0.70 14.05 1.36
C THR A 34 1.34 12.72 0.95
N LEU A 35 0.62 11.94 0.14
CA LEU A 35 1.19 10.76 -0.53
C LEU A 35 1.68 11.10 -1.94
N ASP A 36 2.01 12.37 -2.19
CA ASP A 36 2.54 12.80 -3.48
C ASP A 36 3.88 12.10 -3.76
N GLY A 37 4.07 11.64 -5.00
CA GLY A 37 5.21 10.78 -5.36
C GLY A 37 5.01 9.30 -5.04
N TRP A 38 3.84 8.90 -4.53
CA TRP A 38 3.47 7.51 -4.29
C TRP A 38 2.22 7.10 -5.08
N GLN A 39 2.15 5.82 -5.43
CA GLN A 39 1.03 5.21 -6.14
C GLN A 39 0.55 3.99 -5.35
N GLN A 40 -0.76 3.78 -5.27
CA GLN A 40 -1.35 2.68 -4.52
C GLN A 40 -1.94 1.64 -5.47
N ILE A 41 -1.72 0.36 -5.18
CA ILE A 41 -2.43 -0.78 -5.75
C ILE A 41 -3.00 -1.58 -4.59
N GLU A 42 -4.32 -1.70 -4.53
CA GLU A 42 -4.97 -2.64 -3.62
C GLU A 42 -5.65 -3.73 -4.44
N ASN A 43 -5.49 -4.98 -4.01
CA ASN A 43 -5.99 -6.14 -4.75
C ASN A 43 -7.54 -6.16 -4.85
N SER A 44 -8.24 -5.43 -3.98
CA SER A 44 -9.71 -5.31 -3.97
C SER A 44 -10.22 -3.94 -4.45
N ALA A 45 -9.37 -2.95 -4.69
CA ALA A 45 -9.83 -1.59 -5.03
C ALA A 45 -10.45 -1.49 -6.44
N THR A 46 -10.17 -2.45 -7.32
CA THR A 46 -10.56 -2.40 -8.74
C THR A 46 -11.60 -3.43 -9.13
N SER A 47 -12.03 -4.29 -8.18
CA SER A 47 -13.02 -5.33 -8.42
C SER A 47 -14.10 -5.37 -7.33
N LEU A 48 -15.32 -5.69 -7.75
CA LEU A 48 -16.42 -6.05 -6.87
C LEU A 48 -16.23 -7.49 -6.37
N ALA A 49 -16.18 -7.66 -5.05
CA ALA A 49 -16.21 -8.96 -4.40
C ALA A 49 -17.66 -9.33 -4.04
N THR A 50 -17.99 -10.62 -4.03
CA THR A 50 -19.34 -11.08 -3.64
C THR A 50 -19.74 -10.61 -2.25
N GLY A 51 -18.80 -10.61 -1.29
CA GLY A 51 -19.05 -10.10 0.07
C GLY A 51 -19.22 -8.57 0.15
N GLY A 52 -18.90 -7.84 -0.92
CA GLY A 52 -19.17 -6.41 -1.05
C GLY A 52 -20.58 -6.09 -1.57
N ILE A 53 -21.37 -7.10 -1.93
CA ILE A 53 -22.77 -6.94 -2.34
C ILE A 53 -23.63 -7.18 -1.10
N THR A 54 -24.16 -6.11 -0.52
CA THR A 54 -24.93 -6.17 0.73
C THR A 54 -26.36 -6.65 0.51
N ASP A 55 -26.90 -6.44 -0.69
CA ASP A 55 -28.18 -6.99 -1.12
C ASP A 55 -28.09 -7.52 -2.55
N ALA A 56 -27.76 -8.82 -2.67
CA ALA A 56 -27.58 -9.46 -3.97
C ALA A 56 -28.88 -9.54 -4.79
N THR A 57 -30.03 -9.66 -4.13
CA THR A 57 -31.32 -9.75 -4.80
C THR A 57 -31.71 -8.39 -5.39
N ALA A 58 -31.60 -7.31 -4.61
CA ALA A 58 -31.85 -5.96 -5.09
C ALA A 58 -30.86 -5.56 -6.18
N PHE A 59 -29.57 -5.88 -6.02
CA PHE A 59 -28.54 -5.60 -7.01
C PHE A 59 -28.86 -6.26 -8.37
N ALA A 60 -29.17 -7.56 -8.35
CA ALA A 60 -29.51 -8.31 -9.57
C ALA A 60 -30.82 -7.80 -10.20
N ALA A 61 -31.85 -7.50 -9.39
CA ALA A 61 -33.10 -6.97 -9.89
C ALA A 61 -32.90 -5.62 -10.58
N ARG A 62 -32.14 -4.71 -9.97
CA ARG A 62 -31.86 -3.39 -10.53
C ARG A 62 -31.00 -3.46 -11.79
N LEU A 63 -30.02 -4.37 -11.87
CA LEU A 63 -29.30 -4.61 -13.12
C LEU A 63 -30.18 -5.19 -14.23
N ALA A 64 -31.17 -6.01 -13.88
CA ALA A 64 -32.06 -6.64 -14.85
C ALA A 64 -33.15 -5.70 -15.39
N SER A 65 -33.67 -4.78 -14.57
CA SER A 65 -34.85 -3.97 -14.92
C SER A 65 -34.82 -2.52 -14.43
N GLY A 66 -33.74 -2.06 -13.80
CA GLY A 66 -33.58 -0.70 -13.31
C GLY A 66 -33.73 0.34 -14.44
N PRO A 67 -34.51 1.41 -14.23
CA PRO A 67 -34.75 2.43 -15.25
C PRO A 67 -33.66 3.50 -15.30
N ASP A 68 -32.69 3.49 -14.38
CA ASP A 68 -31.61 4.47 -14.36
C ASP A 68 -30.56 4.17 -15.44
N ALA A 69 -29.97 5.23 -16.01
CA ALA A 69 -29.05 5.11 -17.14
C ALA A 69 -27.79 4.30 -16.84
N VAL A 70 -27.36 4.21 -15.57
CA VAL A 70 -26.25 3.34 -15.16
C VAL A 70 -26.66 1.87 -15.32
N SER A 71 -27.84 1.51 -14.81
CA SER A 71 -28.40 0.16 -14.95
C SER A 71 -28.67 -0.22 -16.41
N GLU A 72 -29.15 0.71 -17.24
CA GLU A 72 -29.33 0.49 -18.68
C GLU A 72 -28.01 0.19 -19.41
N PHE A 73 -26.98 0.99 -19.13
CA PHE A 73 -25.64 0.78 -19.66
C PHE A 73 -25.09 -0.58 -19.25
N LEU A 74 -25.10 -0.89 -17.95
CA LEU A 74 -24.57 -2.15 -17.43
C LEU A 74 -25.33 -3.36 -17.99
N ARG A 75 -26.65 -3.29 -18.10
CA ARG A 75 -27.48 -4.34 -18.70
C ARG A 75 -27.13 -4.59 -20.16
N THR A 76 -26.84 -3.53 -20.92
CA THR A 76 -26.42 -3.66 -22.33
C THR A 76 -25.04 -4.31 -22.45
N GLN A 77 -24.11 -3.98 -21.54
CA GLN A 77 -22.78 -4.59 -21.52
C GLN A 77 -22.80 -6.06 -21.04
N LEU A 78 -23.65 -6.37 -20.05
CA LEU A 78 -23.75 -7.70 -19.46
C LEU A 78 -24.61 -8.67 -20.29
N GLN A 79 -25.58 -8.17 -21.05
CA GLN A 79 -26.51 -8.99 -21.83
C GLN A 79 -27.14 -10.09 -20.96
N ASP A 80 -27.10 -11.35 -21.38
CA ASP A 80 -27.67 -12.48 -20.65
C ASP A 80 -26.99 -12.74 -19.30
N VAL A 81 -25.74 -12.27 -19.10
CA VAL A 81 -25.02 -12.39 -17.83
C VAL A 81 -25.76 -11.64 -16.71
N ALA A 82 -26.51 -10.59 -17.02
CA ALA A 82 -27.30 -9.82 -16.04
C ALA A 82 -28.36 -10.67 -15.32
N LYS A 83 -28.81 -11.78 -15.94
CA LYS A 83 -29.81 -12.71 -15.39
C LYS A 83 -29.19 -14.00 -14.85
N GLY A 84 -27.86 -14.13 -14.94
CA GLY A 84 -27.12 -15.31 -14.52
C GLY A 84 -26.97 -15.42 -12.99
N PRO A 85 -26.37 -16.51 -12.50
CA PRO A 85 -26.06 -16.66 -11.09
C PRO A 85 -25.05 -15.59 -10.64
N LEU A 86 -25.11 -15.21 -9.36
CA LEU A 86 -24.31 -14.12 -8.78
C LEU A 86 -22.81 -14.17 -9.12
N PRO A 87 -22.11 -15.33 -9.11
CA PRO A 87 -20.70 -15.38 -9.49
C PRO A 87 -20.43 -15.00 -10.95
N ALA A 88 -21.33 -15.37 -11.87
CA ALA A 88 -21.22 -14.98 -13.28
C ALA A 88 -21.48 -13.49 -13.46
N LEU A 89 -22.48 -12.96 -12.73
CA LEU A 89 -22.79 -11.53 -12.71
C LEU A 89 -21.60 -10.70 -12.21
N VAL A 90 -21.02 -11.07 -11.07
CA VAL A 90 -19.82 -10.43 -10.50
C VAL A 90 -18.66 -10.46 -11.48
N LYS A 91 -18.44 -11.59 -12.16
CA LYS A 91 -17.39 -11.72 -13.18
C LYS A 91 -17.63 -10.74 -14.34
N GLY A 92 -18.86 -10.65 -14.86
CA GLY A 92 -19.21 -9.72 -15.93
C GLY A 92 -19.04 -8.25 -15.53
N VAL A 93 -19.50 -7.89 -14.32
CA VAL A 93 -19.31 -6.53 -13.78
C VAL A 93 -17.82 -6.20 -13.67
N ASN A 94 -17.00 -7.13 -13.16
CA ASN A 94 -15.56 -6.92 -13.05
C ASN A 94 -14.85 -6.75 -14.41
N GLN A 95 -15.37 -7.34 -15.50
CA GLN A 95 -14.87 -7.07 -16.85
C GLN A 95 -15.16 -5.64 -17.30
N ILE A 96 -16.34 -5.12 -16.97
CA ILE A 96 -16.71 -3.73 -17.26
C ILE A 96 -15.85 -2.76 -16.44
N LEU A 97 -15.65 -3.05 -15.15
CA LEU A 97 -14.81 -2.22 -14.27
C LEU A 97 -13.38 -2.08 -14.78
N ALA A 98 -12.81 -3.17 -15.31
CA ALA A 98 -11.46 -3.17 -15.89
C ALA A 98 -11.36 -2.51 -17.28
N GLY A 99 -12.49 -2.16 -17.90
CA GLY A 99 -12.57 -1.57 -19.23
C GLY A 99 -12.49 -0.03 -19.24
N PRO A 100 -12.99 0.60 -20.31
CA PRO A 100 -13.09 2.05 -20.43
C PRO A 100 -13.88 2.71 -19.28
N SER A 101 -13.79 4.04 -19.16
CA SER A 101 -14.56 4.76 -18.15
C SER A 101 -16.05 4.49 -18.32
N ILE A 102 -16.71 4.12 -17.22
CA ILE A 102 -18.17 4.02 -17.20
C ILE A 102 -18.81 5.40 -17.02
N TYR A 103 -18.06 6.45 -16.70
CA TYR A 103 -18.61 7.78 -16.44
C TYR A 103 -19.00 8.51 -17.73
N GLU A 104 -20.25 8.92 -17.81
CA GLU A 104 -20.74 9.96 -18.70
C GLU A 104 -21.68 10.86 -17.91
N ALA A 105 -21.63 12.17 -18.13
CA ALA A 105 -22.40 13.14 -17.35
C ALA A 105 -23.92 12.85 -17.39
N ALA A 106 -24.44 12.44 -18.56
CA ALA A 106 -25.84 12.06 -18.70
C ALA A 106 -26.16 10.73 -17.98
N ARG A 107 -25.25 9.76 -18.04
CA ARG A 107 -25.41 8.43 -17.43
C ARG A 107 -25.45 8.49 -15.90
N PHE A 108 -24.63 9.36 -15.31
CA PHE A 108 -24.55 9.57 -13.87
C PHE A 108 -25.42 10.73 -13.37
N HIS A 109 -26.37 11.19 -14.19
CA HIS A 109 -27.30 12.23 -13.76
C HIS A 109 -28.13 11.77 -12.55
N GLY A 110 -28.15 12.58 -11.49
CA GLY A 110 -28.87 12.25 -10.24
C GLY A 110 -28.13 11.30 -9.29
N VAL A 111 -26.96 10.77 -9.67
CA VAL A 111 -26.11 9.99 -8.77
C VAL A 111 -25.28 10.94 -7.91
N VAL A 112 -25.34 10.76 -6.58
CA VAL A 112 -24.54 11.55 -5.63
C VAL A 112 -23.15 10.94 -5.52
N LEU A 113 -22.17 11.55 -6.19
CA LEU A 113 -20.78 11.12 -6.11
C LEU A 113 -20.16 11.53 -4.77
N ARG A 114 -19.44 10.61 -4.11
CA ARG A 114 -18.66 10.95 -2.91
C ARG A 114 -17.41 11.76 -3.28
N ARG A 115 -16.86 12.49 -2.30
CA ARG A 115 -15.65 13.34 -2.50
C ARG A 115 -14.47 12.60 -3.12
N GLU A 116 -14.25 11.35 -2.72
CA GLU A 116 -13.19 10.51 -3.29
C GLU A 116 -13.41 10.25 -4.79
N THR A 117 -14.63 9.84 -5.18
CA THR A 117 -14.99 9.58 -6.58
C THR A 117 -14.81 10.82 -7.43
N GLU A 118 -15.30 11.97 -6.97
CA GLU A 118 -15.12 13.25 -7.67
C GLU A 118 -13.64 13.64 -7.78
N GLY A 119 -12.88 13.44 -6.71
CA GLY A 119 -11.45 13.72 -6.66
C GLY A 119 -10.66 12.87 -7.66
N LEU A 120 -11.00 11.58 -7.76
CA LEU A 120 -10.38 10.66 -8.70
C LEU A 120 -10.81 10.96 -10.15
N LEU A 121 -12.10 11.25 -10.38
CA LEU A 121 -12.63 11.63 -11.69
C LEU A 121 -11.91 12.84 -12.27
N ARG A 122 -11.68 13.90 -11.47
CA ARG A 122 -10.97 15.11 -11.91
C ARG A 122 -9.53 14.87 -12.34
N ARG A 123 -8.90 13.76 -11.93
CA ARG A 123 -7.53 13.41 -12.28
C ARG A 123 -7.41 12.71 -13.63
N ASN A 124 -8.52 12.41 -14.30
CA ASN A 124 -8.57 11.67 -15.57
C ASN A 124 -7.71 10.40 -15.54
N PRO A 125 -7.98 9.47 -14.61
CA PRO A 125 -7.12 8.34 -14.34
C PRO A 125 -7.11 7.34 -15.49
N ARG A 126 -6.06 6.50 -15.53
CA ARG A 126 -5.87 5.41 -16.49
C ARG A 126 -5.52 4.11 -15.76
N GLY A 127 -5.55 2.99 -16.47
CA GLY A 127 -5.23 1.67 -15.90
C GLY A 127 -5.98 1.35 -14.62
N GLN A 128 -5.29 0.82 -13.62
CA GLN A 128 -5.90 0.43 -12.35
C GLN A 128 -6.61 1.59 -11.63
N GLN A 129 -6.14 2.84 -11.80
CA GLN A 129 -6.82 3.98 -11.21
C GLN A 129 -8.14 4.30 -11.92
N LEU A 130 -8.25 4.01 -13.22
CA LEU A 130 -9.52 4.06 -13.94
C LEU A 130 -10.45 2.95 -13.49
N ALA A 131 -9.95 1.73 -13.31
CA ALA A 131 -10.75 0.64 -12.79
C ALA A 131 -11.27 0.91 -11.36
N ARG A 132 -10.44 1.53 -10.51
CA ARG A 132 -10.86 2.05 -9.20
C ARG A 132 -11.97 3.09 -9.34
N LEU A 133 -11.80 4.06 -10.25
CA LEU A 133 -12.82 5.07 -10.51
C LEU A 133 -14.14 4.42 -10.95
N ASN A 134 -14.11 3.45 -11.87
CA ASN A 134 -15.28 2.71 -12.31
C ASN A 134 -15.98 2.00 -11.14
N LYS A 135 -15.21 1.39 -10.22
CA LYS A 135 -15.77 0.74 -9.03
C LYS A 135 -16.44 1.75 -8.11
N LEU A 136 -15.79 2.88 -7.81
CA LEU A 136 -16.35 3.92 -6.93
C LEU A 136 -17.63 4.53 -7.52
N LEU A 137 -17.64 4.77 -8.83
CA LEU A 137 -18.83 5.20 -9.57
C LEU A 137 -19.97 4.19 -9.45
N LEU A 138 -19.67 2.90 -9.60
CA LEU A 138 -20.66 1.83 -9.44
C LEU A 138 -21.23 1.80 -8.01
N GLU A 139 -20.38 1.87 -6.99
CA GLU A 139 -20.82 1.93 -5.60
C GLU A 139 -21.67 3.16 -5.28
N ASP A 140 -21.36 4.31 -5.89
CA ASP A 140 -22.16 5.53 -5.74
C ASP A 140 -23.54 5.40 -6.42
N ALA A 141 -23.60 4.73 -7.59
CA ALA A 141 -24.86 4.47 -8.30
C ALA A 141 -25.74 3.40 -7.60
N TYR A 142 -25.12 2.43 -6.94
CA TYR A 142 -25.76 1.31 -6.22
C TYR A 142 -25.52 1.41 -4.70
N SER A 143 -25.69 2.61 -4.14
CA SER A 143 -25.34 2.89 -2.74
C SER A 143 -26.16 2.12 -1.70
N SER A 144 -27.28 1.50 -2.10
CA SER A 144 -28.13 0.70 -1.22
C SER A 144 -27.81 -0.80 -1.30
N GLU A 145 -27.23 -1.24 -2.43
CA GLU A 145 -27.00 -2.64 -2.75
C GLU A 145 -25.52 -3.04 -2.61
N LEU A 146 -24.60 -2.08 -2.67
CA LEU A 146 -23.16 -2.28 -2.56
C LEU A 146 -22.59 -1.65 -1.31
N ALA A 147 -21.69 -2.38 -0.64
CA ALA A 147 -20.84 -1.83 0.39
C ALA A 147 -19.91 -0.78 -0.21
N LYS A 148 -19.73 0.33 0.50
CA LYS A 148 -18.70 1.30 0.15
C LYS A 148 -17.33 0.70 0.40
N SER A 149 -16.45 0.77 -0.60
CA SER A 149 -15.03 0.52 -0.38
C SER A 149 -14.50 1.44 0.71
N ALA A 150 -13.64 0.91 1.58
CA ALA A 150 -12.86 1.75 2.48
C ALA A 150 -12.07 2.78 1.65
N GLU A 151 -11.95 4.00 2.16
CA GLU A 151 -11.04 4.99 1.58
C GLU A 151 -9.63 4.36 1.50
N THR A 152 -8.95 4.59 0.36
CA THR A 152 -7.56 4.23 0.03
C THR A 152 -6.79 3.39 1.06
N GLY A 153 -6.23 2.26 0.62
CA GLY A 153 -5.45 1.34 1.47
C GLY A 153 -4.32 1.95 2.27
N TRP A 154 -3.90 3.16 1.89
CA TRP A 154 -2.93 3.97 2.60
C TRP A 154 -3.37 5.42 2.72
N ILE A 155 -3.19 5.99 3.90
CA ILE A 155 -3.48 7.39 4.24
C ILE A 155 -2.29 8.05 4.93
N VAL A 156 -2.33 9.37 5.07
CA VAL A 156 -1.44 10.08 6.00
C VAL A 156 -2.16 10.19 7.35
N LYS A 157 -1.56 9.63 8.39
CA LYS A 157 -2.05 9.67 9.77
C LYS A 157 -0.93 10.15 10.68
N GLU A 158 -1.13 11.30 11.32
CA GLU A 158 -0.18 11.86 12.31
C GLU A 158 1.27 11.94 11.80
N GLY A 159 1.46 12.29 10.52
CA GLY A 159 2.79 12.40 9.92
C GLY A 159 3.41 11.08 9.47
N ALA A 160 2.66 9.98 9.50
CA ALA A 160 3.05 8.67 8.97
C ALA A 160 2.20 8.30 7.75
N MET A 161 2.78 7.58 6.79
CA MET A 161 2.00 6.76 5.86
C MET A 161 1.48 5.56 6.66
N ALA A 162 0.16 5.42 6.75
CA ALA A 162 -0.50 4.37 7.51
C ALA A 162 -1.33 3.50 6.58
N SER A 163 -1.20 2.18 6.69
CA SER A 163 -2.16 1.28 6.05
C SER A 163 -3.50 1.34 6.78
N THR A 164 -4.59 1.12 6.05
CA THR A 164 -5.95 1.17 6.61
C THR A 164 -6.52 -0.21 6.96
N GLY A 165 -5.76 -1.28 6.74
CA GLY A 165 -6.22 -2.66 6.93
C GLY A 165 -7.25 -3.11 5.89
N SER A 166 -7.49 -2.33 4.83
CA SER A 166 -8.55 -2.58 3.83
C SER A 166 -8.37 -3.88 3.04
N GLY A 167 -7.17 -4.45 2.98
CA GLY A 167 -6.92 -5.65 2.18
C GLY A 167 -5.44 -5.97 2.00
N ARG A 168 -5.13 -6.77 0.98
CA ARG A 168 -3.77 -6.95 0.48
C ARG A 168 -3.47 -5.90 -0.57
N GLY A 169 -2.30 -5.27 -0.50
CA GLY A 169 -1.91 -4.25 -1.47
C GLY A 169 -0.56 -3.62 -1.18
N VAL A 170 -0.16 -2.71 -2.05
CA VAL A 170 1.08 -1.96 -1.96
C VAL A 170 0.86 -0.47 -2.17
N ILE A 171 1.67 0.35 -1.51
CA ILE A 171 1.96 1.72 -1.94
C ILE A 171 3.41 1.78 -2.37
N TYR A 172 3.69 2.33 -3.54
CA TYR A 172 5.02 2.27 -4.16
C TYR A 172 5.44 3.60 -4.77
N THR A 173 6.74 3.80 -4.92
CA THR A 173 7.30 5.05 -5.43
C THR A 173 6.92 5.29 -6.89
N ALA A 174 6.57 6.53 -7.21
CA ALA A 174 6.32 6.94 -8.60
C ALA A 174 7.59 6.88 -9.47
N GLN A 175 8.77 6.98 -8.85
CA GLN A 175 10.07 6.83 -9.48
C GLN A 175 10.64 5.42 -9.31
N ASP A 176 11.52 5.03 -10.23
CA ASP A 176 12.29 3.78 -10.17
C ASP A 176 13.71 4.03 -9.67
N TYR A 177 14.27 3.05 -8.95
CA TYR A 177 15.61 3.11 -8.38
C TYR A 177 16.39 1.85 -8.72
N SER A 178 17.70 2.02 -8.92
CA SER A 178 18.64 0.92 -9.21
C SER A 178 19.52 0.63 -7.99
N ARG A 179 20.35 1.61 -7.60
CA ARG A 179 21.22 1.54 -6.43
C ARG A 179 20.86 2.67 -5.47
N TYR A 180 20.64 2.32 -4.21
CA TYR A 180 20.17 3.29 -3.23
C TYR A 180 20.42 2.86 -1.80
N ARG A 181 20.51 3.84 -0.91
CA ARG A 181 20.32 3.68 0.53
C ARG A 181 18.97 4.27 0.91
N LEU A 182 18.06 3.42 1.37
CA LEU A 182 16.75 3.78 1.87
C LEU A 182 16.80 3.83 3.40
N MET A 183 16.25 4.89 3.97
CA MET A 183 16.21 5.14 5.41
C MET A 183 14.80 5.55 5.81
N PHE A 184 14.20 4.84 6.76
CA PHE A 184 12.82 5.08 7.19
C PHE A 184 12.60 4.63 8.64
N THR A 185 11.57 5.16 9.27
CA THR A 185 11.15 4.80 10.63
C THR A 185 9.79 4.13 10.54
N MET A 186 9.60 2.97 11.17
CA MET A 186 8.38 2.18 10.97
C MET A 186 7.95 1.39 12.22
N ARG A 187 6.67 1.01 12.29
CA ARG A 187 6.14 -0.01 13.22
C ARG A 187 4.95 -0.77 12.64
N HIS A 188 4.72 -1.99 13.11
CA HIS A 188 3.45 -2.70 12.94
C HIS A 188 2.50 -2.31 14.09
N VAL A 189 1.42 -1.59 13.81
CA VAL A 189 0.50 -1.11 14.84
C VAL A 189 -0.33 -2.25 15.42
N SER A 190 -0.97 -3.06 14.57
CA SER A 190 -1.81 -4.19 15.00
C SER A 190 -2.27 -5.07 13.84
N GLY A 191 -2.68 -6.30 14.15
CA GLY A 191 -3.26 -7.27 13.21
C GLY A 191 -3.90 -8.47 13.90
N ASN A 192 -4.74 -9.23 13.17
CA ASN A 192 -5.23 -10.53 13.63
C ASN A 192 -5.51 -11.49 12.43
N PRO A 193 -4.68 -12.54 12.21
CA PRO A 193 -3.44 -12.81 12.94
C PRO A 193 -2.44 -11.67 12.76
N ASP A 194 -1.59 -11.49 13.77
CA ASP A 194 -0.52 -10.49 13.74
C ASP A 194 0.50 -10.84 12.63
N HIS A 195 1.23 -9.84 12.14
CA HIS A 195 2.15 -9.99 11.02
C HIS A 195 3.23 -8.92 11.02
N GLN A 196 4.40 -9.23 10.47
CA GLN A 196 5.47 -8.24 10.29
C GLN A 196 5.13 -7.26 9.17
N ALA A 197 5.48 -6.00 9.34
CA ALA A 197 5.38 -5.04 8.26
C ALA A 197 6.40 -5.34 7.15
N CYS A 198 6.03 -5.03 5.91
CA CYS A 198 6.72 -5.54 4.73
C CYS A 198 7.20 -4.41 3.81
N VAL A 199 8.47 -4.47 3.44
CA VAL A 199 9.10 -3.62 2.42
C VAL A 199 9.46 -4.47 1.22
N LEU A 200 9.21 -3.98 0.02
CA LEU A 200 9.55 -4.64 -1.24
C LEU A 200 10.59 -3.82 -1.99
N ILE A 201 11.64 -4.52 -2.45
CA ILE A 201 12.71 -4.00 -3.29
C ILE A 201 12.77 -4.78 -4.61
N PHE A 202 13.51 -4.25 -5.59
CA PHE A 202 13.62 -4.84 -6.94
C PHE A 202 12.25 -5.12 -7.58
N CYS A 203 11.27 -4.26 -7.31
CA CYS A 203 9.91 -4.44 -7.78
C CYS A 203 9.81 -4.30 -9.31
N THR A 204 8.81 -4.96 -9.88
CA THR A 204 8.39 -4.76 -11.27
C THR A 204 7.34 -3.66 -11.34
N ARG A 205 7.67 -2.57 -12.05
CA ARG A 205 6.71 -1.49 -12.33
C ARG A 205 5.53 -2.03 -13.16
N PRO A 206 4.28 -1.83 -12.71
CA PRO A 206 3.10 -2.12 -13.52
C PRO A 206 3.14 -1.35 -14.85
N GLN A 207 2.86 -2.03 -15.95
CA GLN A 207 2.84 -1.43 -17.30
C GLN A 207 1.41 -1.19 -17.76
N GLY A 208 1.09 0.04 -18.15
CA GLY A 208 -0.20 0.41 -18.72
C GLY A 208 -1.40 -0.09 -17.90
N ASP A 209 -2.27 -0.85 -18.56
CA ASP A 209 -3.51 -1.38 -17.98
C ASP A 209 -3.37 -2.85 -17.51
N GLU A 210 -2.17 -3.43 -17.57
CA GLU A 210 -1.94 -4.81 -17.14
C GLU A 210 -2.22 -4.98 -15.65
N LYS A 211 -2.69 -6.18 -15.28
CA LYS A 211 -2.83 -6.54 -13.86
C LYS A 211 -1.43 -6.59 -13.23
N PRO A 212 -1.17 -5.84 -12.16
CA PRO A 212 0.09 -5.89 -11.46
C PRO A 212 0.39 -7.30 -10.94
N LEU A 213 1.68 -7.68 -10.95
CA LEU A 213 2.15 -8.90 -10.30
C LEU A 213 1.92 -8.81 -8.77
N ASP A 214 1.67 -9.95 -8.12
CA ASP A 214 1.52 -9.98 -6.66
C ASP A 214 2.78 -9.41 -6.00
N ALA A 215 2.59 -8.51 -5.03
CA ALA A 215 3.66 -7.76 -4.37
C ALA A 215 4.70 -7.16 -5.36
N LEU A 216 4.24 -6.77 -6.55
CA LEU A 216 5.06 -6.27 -7.66
C LEU A 216 6.19 -7.22 -8.07
N ALA A 217 6.08 -8.52 -7.79
CA ALA A 217 7.17 -9.49 -7.97
C ALA A 217 8.50 -9.06 -7.30
N GLY A 218 8.41 -8.30 -6.21
CA GLY A 218 9.57 -7.80 -5.49
C GLY A 218 10.17 -8.82 -4.51
N ILE A 219 11.35 -8.51 -4.02
CA ILE A 219 11.98 -9.18 -2.89
C ILE A 219 11.46 -8.50 -1.62
N GLN A 220 10.81 -9.26 -0.74
CA GLN A 220 10.21 -8.77 0.49
C GLN A 220 11.17 -8.90 1.67
N PHE A 221 11.39 -7.79 2.36
CA PHE A 221 12.01 -7.75 3.69
C PHE A 221 10.93 -7.46 4.73
N GLN A 222 10.85 -8.32 5.75
CA GLN A 222 9.95 -8.19 6.89
C GLN A 222 10.69 -7.54 8.05
N VAL A 223 10.30 -6.31 8.35
CA VAL A 223 10.86 -5.50 9.44
C VAL A 223 10.13 -5.76 10.75
N PRO A 224 10.79 -5.65 11.91
CA PRO A 224 12.21 -5.35 12.11
C PRO A 224 13.15 -6.57 12.19
N ASN A 225 12.63 -7.80 12.22
CA ASN A 225 13.39 -8.99 12.63
C ASN A 225 13.98 -9.84 11.49
N GLY A 226 13.94 -9.35 10.24
CA GLY A 226 14.60 -10.00 9.12
C GLY A 226 13.90 -11.25 8.58
N GLY A 227 12.57 -11.34 8.73
CA GLY A 227 11.80 -12.27 7.91
C GLY A 227 11.81 -11.83 6.44
N HIS A 228 11.39 -12.69 5.53
CA HIS A 228 11.50 -12.41 4.09
C HIS A 228 10.64 -13.31 3.23
N TRP A 229 10.46 -12.90 1.96
CA TRP A 229 9.79 -13.66 0.93
C TRP A 229 10.28 -13.24 -0.46
N ASP A 230 10.32 -14.16 -1.42
CA ASP A 230 10.62 -13.87 -2.83
C ASP A 230 9.34 -13.97 -3.65
N TYR A 231 8.83 -12.85 -4.18
CA TYR A 231 7.60 -12.83 -5.00
C TYR A 231 7.83 -12.99 -6.50
N ARG A 232 9.06 -13.22 -6.96
CA ARG A 232 9.32 -13.35 -8.39
C ARG A 232 8.51 -14.52 -8.98
N PRO A 233 7.99 -14.40 -10.20
CA PRO A 233 7.29 -15.49 -10.87
C PRO A 233 8.14 -16.76 -10.89
N GLY A 234 7.55 -17.89 -10.45
CA GLY A 234 8.25 -19.17 -10.31
C GLY A 234 9.04 -19.33 -9.01
N MET A 235 9.25 -18.27 -8.23
CA MET A 235 10.01 -18.30 -6.98
C MET A 235 9.17 -18.12 -5.71
N ASN A 236 7.88 -17.79 -5.79
CA ASN A 236 6.97 -17.44 -4.68
C ASN A 236 7.09 -18.27 -3.37
N ASN A 237 8.16 -18.07 -2.60
CA ASN A 237 8.62 -18.91 -1.47
C ASN A 237 9.57 -18.10 -0.56
N SER A 238 10.16 -18.76 0.44
CA SER A 238 11.06 -18.11 1.41
C SER A 238 12.46 -17.73 0.87
N GLY A 239 12.74 -17.96 -0.41
CA GLY A 239 13.99 -17.56 -1.10
C GLY A 239 15.24 -18.39 -0.76
N GLY A 240 15.12 -19.41 0.10
CA GLY A 240 16.16 -20.39 0.35
C GLY A 240 17.51 -19.79 0.76
N THR A 241 18.57 -20.19 0.06
CA THR A 241 19.97 -19.80 0.33
C THR A 241 20.30 -18.35 -0.02
N GLU A 242 19.42 -17.66 -0.75
CA GLU A 242 19.67 -16.29 -1.20
C GLU A 242 19.45 -15.27 -0.08
N PHE A 243 18.80 -15.67 1.02
CA PHE A 243 18.62 -14.87 2.23
C PHE A 243 19.46 -15.41 3.38
N THR A 244 20.18 -14.51 4.05
CA THR A 244 20.95 -14.80 5.26
C THR A 244 20.44 -13.96 6.42
N SER A 245 19.90 -14.61 7.46
CA SER A 245 19.63 -13.95 8.74
C SER A 245 20.95 -13.68 9.48
N VAL A 246 21.41 -12.43 9.49
CA VAL A 246 22.73 -12.06 10.03
C VAL A 246 22.73 -12.04 11.56
N ASN A 247 21.78 -11.33 12.15
CA ASN A 247 21.54 -11.29 13.60
C ASN A 247 20.05 -11.48 13.91
N LYS A 248 19.72 -11.93 15.13
CA LYS A 248 18.34 -12.21 15.59
C LYS A 248 17.96 -11.40 16.84
N PRO A 249 17.87 -10.07 16.73
CA PRO A 249 17.75 -9.16 17.89
C PRO A 249 16.44 -9.25 18.68
N ARG A 250 15.41 -9.94 18.18
CA ARG A 250 14.07 -10.07 18.83
C ARG A 250 13.45 -8.70 19.17
N PHE A 251 13.53 -7.77 18.24
CA PHE A 251 12.88 -6.46 18.37
C PHE A 251 11.36 -6.60 18.49
N ASP A 252 10.74 -5.70 19.24
CA ASP A 252 9.29 -5.57 19.33
C ASP A 252 8.74 -5.07 17.99
N ILE A 253 7.86 -5.84 17.35
CA ILE A 253 7.28 -5.46 16.05
C ILE A 253 6.36 -4.24 16.14
N HIS A 254 5.83 -3.95 17.34
CA HIS A 254 4.97 -2.79 17.60
C HIS A 254 5.74 -1.52 17.99
N GLY A 255 7.01 -1.68 18.35
CA GLY A 255 7.92 -0.60 18.63
C GLY A 255 8.37 0.12 17.35
N TRP A 256 8.55 1.44 17.45
CA TRP A 256 9.19 2.19 16.37
C TRP A 256 10.62 1.69 16.14
N SER A 257 10.95 1.39 14.90
CA SER A 257 12.27 0.95 14.47
C SER A 257 12.82 1.89 13.40
N ARG A 258 14.08 2.29 13.51
CA ARG A 258 14.80 2.98 12.43
C ARG A 258 15.45 1.91 11.55
N VAL A 259 15.18 1.96 10.26
CA VAL A 259 15.61 0.95 9.30
C VAL A 259 16.48 1.60 8.22
N GLU A 260 17.59 0.95 7.93
CA GLU A 260 18.42 1.20 6.76
C GLU A 260 18.33 -0.01 5.82
N ILE A 261 18.08 0.23 4.54
CA ILE A 261 18.26 -0.76 3.47
C ILE A 261 19.26 -0.20 2.47
N LEU A 262 20.33 -0.94 2.18
CA LEU A 262 21.23 -0.66 1.06
C LEU A 262 20.98 -1.70 -0.01
N ALA A 263 20.58 -1.28 -1.20
CA ALA A 263 20.26 -2.17 -2.32
C ALA A 263 21.01 -1.76 -3.58
N ASP A 264 21.41 -2.75 -4.37
CA ASP A 264 22.04 -2.57 -5.67
C ASP A 264 21.47 -3.59 -6.67
N ALA A 265 20.65 -3.09 -7.59
CA ALA A 265 20.01 -3.89 -8.61
C ALA A 265 20.99 -4.47 -9.64
N ALA A 266 22.15 -3.85 -9.87
CA ALA A 266 23.13 -4.38 -10.83
C ALA A 266 23.83 -5.63 -10.27
N LEU A 267 23.95 -5.72 -8.95
CA LEU A 267 24.56 -6.85 -8.26
C LEU A 267 23.54 -7.85 -7.71
N GLY A 268 22.26 -7.47 -7.66
CA GLY A 268 21.19 -8.27 -7.06
C GLY A 268 21.40 -8.45 -5.55
N VAL A 269 21.94 -7.44 -4.87
CA VAL A 269 22.22 -7.50 -3.42
C VAL A 269 21.39 -6.49 -2.66
N ALA A 270 20.95 -6.86 -1.47
CA ALA A 270 20.33 -5.93 -0.54
C ALA A 270 20.55 -6.34 0.92
N ARG A 271 20.86 -5.36 1.76
CA ARG A 271 21.14 -5.56 3.19
C ARG A 271 20.28 -4.66 4.03
N MET A 272 19.86 -5.14 5.20
CA MET A 272 18.99 -4.42 6.12
C MET A 272 19.60 -4.32 7.50
N ALA A 273 19.71 -3.09 8.02
CA ALA A 273 20.04 -2.81 9.41
C ALA A 273 18.86 -2.18 10.13
N VAL A 274 18.72 -2.52 11.42
CA VAL A 274 17.63 -2.02 12.26
C VAL A 274 18.16 -1.55 13.60
N ALA A 275 17.70 -0.38 14.03
CA ALA A 275 17.87 0.15 15.37
C ALA A 275 16.51 0.29 16.07
N GLN A 276 16.41 -0.26 17.28
CA GLN A 276 15.27 -0.07 18.17
C GLN A 276 15.77 0.10 19.62
N PRO A 277 15.40 1.19 20.33
CA PRO A 277 14.56 2.30 19.86
C PRO A 277 15.25 3.15 18.77
N PRO A 278 14.52 4.02 18.04
CA PRO A 278 15.12 4.92 17.06
C PRO A 278 16.20 5.79 17.72
N GLY A 279 17.39 5.86 17.11
CA GLY A 279 18.56 6.56 17.66
C GLY A 279 19.57 5.65 18.37
N ALA A 280 19.23 4.38 18.63
CA ALA A 280 20.21 3.37 19.02
C ALA A 280 21.15 3.03 17.85
N GLN A 281 22.28 2.38 18.14
CA GLN A 281 23.13 1.77 17.10
C GLN A 281 22.36 0.65 16.41
N ALA A 282 22.37 0.63 15.07
CA ALA A 282 21.69 -0.40 14.32
C ALA A 282 22.48 -1.70 14.30
N VAL A 283 21.76 -2.80 14.15
CA VAL A 283 22.32 -4.13 13.92
C VAL A 283 21.86 -4.60 12.55
N GLU A 284 22.76 -5.16 11.76
CA GLU A 284 22.39 -5.83 10.51
C GLU A 284 21.59 -7.10 10.81
N VAL A 285 20.41 -7.23 10.20
CA VAL A 285 19.48 -8.33 10.48
C VAL A 285 19.29 -9.26 9.29
N LEU A 286 19.45 -8.75 8.06
CA LEU A 286 19.18 -9.51 6.85
C LEU A 286 20.14 -9.11 5.73
N ASP A 287 20.67 -10.10 5.02
CA ASP A 287 21.42 -9.98 3.78
C ASP A 287 20.75 -10.83 2.71
N PHE A 288 20.62 -10.28 1.51
CA PHE A 288 20.06 -10.92 0.33
C PHE A 288 21.03 -10.81 -0.83
N LYS A 289 21.21 -11.91 -1.57
CA LYS A 289 22.04 -11.94 -2.78
C LYS A 289 21.49 -12.92 -3.81
N ASP A 290 21.00 -12.39 -4.91
CA ASP A 290 20.74 -13.13 -6.14
C ASP A 290 20.86 -12.17 -7.33
N PRO A 291 21.93 -12.26 -8.15
CA PRO A 291 22.11 -11.40 -9.32
C PRO A 291 20.94 -11.42 -10.31
N SER A 292 20.17 -12.52 -10.36
CA SER A 292 19.00 -12.62 -11.24
C SER A 292 17.76 -11.92 -10.69
N ALA A 293 17.75 -11.53 -9.42
CA ALA A 293 16.65 -10.78 -8.79
C ALA A 293 16.74 -9.27 -9.03
N GLY A 294 17.97 -8.76 -9.26
CA GLY A 294 18.23 -7.35 -9.42
C GLY A 294 17.41 -6.70 -10.54
N LYS A 295 16.63 -5.67 -10.19
CA LYS A 295 15.79 -4.94 -11.14
C LYS A 295 15.68 -3.47 -10.77
N VAL A 296 15.82 -2.60 -11.76
CA VAL A 296 15.47 -1.18 -11.65
C VAL A 296 13.94 -1.06 -11.59
N GLY A 297 13.44 -0.49 -10.51
CA GLY A 297 12.00 -0.45 -10.27
C GLY A 297 11.62 0.33 -9.01
N PRO A 298 10.33 0.36 -8.66
CA PRO A 298 9.88 1.12 -7.50
C PRO A 298 10.24 0.41 -6.19
N ILE A 299 10.20 1.17 -5.10
CA ILE A 299 10.23 0.65 -3.73
C ILE A 299 8.79 0.66 -3.22
N ALA A 300 8.37 -0.38 -2.50
CA ALA A 300 7.00 -0.46 -2.02
C ALA A 300 6.88 -0.84 -0.54
N TRP A 301 5.86 -0.30 0.12
CA TRP A 301 5.33 -0.82 1.38
C TRP A 301 4.18 -1.76 1.06
N GLN A 302 4.12 -2.89 1.73
CA GLN A 302 3.08 -3.88 1.51
C GLN A 302 2.22 -4.06 2.75
N MET A 303 0.91 -3.88 2.56
CA MET A 303 -0.09 -4.35 3.49
C MET A 303 -0.34 -5.80 3.13
N HIS A 304 0.21 -6.71 3.93
CA HIS A 304 0.35 -8.10 3.55
C HIS A 304 -1.00 -8.82 3.45
N ASN A 305 -1.90 -8.52 4.37
CA ASN A 305 -3.25 -9.08 4.49
C ASN A 305 -4.24 -8.00 4.93
N ALA A 306 -5.53 -8.28 4.74
CA ALA A 306 -6.60 -7.51 5.34
C ALA A 306 -6.47 -7.50 6.87
N GLY A 307 -6.82 -6.37 7.49
CA GLY A 307 -6.78 -6.19 8.94
C GLY A 307 -5.39 -5.89 9.54
N LEU A 308 -4.37 -5.64 8.71
CA LEU A 308 -3.03 -5.26 9.16
C LEU A 308 -2.82 -3.74 9.07
N PHE A 309 -2.33 -3.16 10.16
CA PHE A 309 -2.08 -1.73 10.30
C PHE A 309 -0.58 -1.48 10.49
N ASP A 310 0.06 -0.85 9.51
CA ASP A 310 1.47 -0.51 9.50
C ASP A 310 1.64 1.01 9.38
N GLU A 311 2.65 1.56 10.02
CA GLU A 311 2.98 2.99 9.94
C GLU A 311 4.44 3.20 9.54
N TYR A 312 4.67 4.10 8.57
CA TYR A 312 5.98 4.46 8.01
C TYR A 312 6.16 5.97 8.00
N LYS A 313 7.30 6.48 8.47
CA LYS A 313 7.64 7.91 8.46
C LYS A 313 9.14 8.12 8.30
N ASP A 314 9.55 9.38 8.25
CA ASP A 314 10.96 9.77 8.09
C ASP A 314 11.65 9.10 6.88
N VAL A 315 10.89 8.88 5.80
CA VAL A 315 11.35 8.17 4.59
C VAL A 315 12.27 9.07 3.77
N THR A 316 13.49 8.60 3.58
CA THR A 316 14.57 9.25 2.85
C THR A 316 15.31 8.26 1.98
N ILE A 317 15.79 8.71 0.83
CA ILE A 317 16.61 7.92 -0.07
C ILE A 317 17.89 8.68 -0.41
N GLU A 318 19.01 7.99 -0.48
CA GLU A 318 20.26 8.45 -1.08
C GLU A 318 20.47 7.60 -2.34
N PRO A 319 20.22 8.13 -3.56
CA PRO A 319 20.50 7.42 -4.80
C PRO A 319 22.02 7.33 -5.02
N ASP A 320 22.46 6.21 -5.61
CA ASP A 320 23.86 5.93 -5.95
C ASP A 320 24.86 6.25 -4.81
N PRO A 321 24.64 5.71 -3.59
CA PRO A 321 25.54 5.95 -2.46
C PRO A 321 26.94 5.43 -2.80
N LYS A 322 27.95 6.25 -2.49
CA LYS A 322 29.37 5.90 -2.70
C LYS A 322 29.90 4.85 -1.71
N ASP A 323 29.23 4.71 -0.58
CA ASP A 323 29.59 3.79 0.50
C ASP A 323 28.78 2.50 0.37
N ASP A 324 29.48 1.37 0.27
CA ASP A 324 28.92 0.01 0.15
C ASP A 324 28.51 -0.61 1.50
N GLY A 325 28.75 0.07 2.62
CA GLY A 325 28.35 -0.40 3.94
C GLY A 325 27.03 0.16 4.43
N LEU A 326 26.46 -0.56 5.39
CA LEU A 326 25.39 -0.07 6.27
C LEU A 326 26.02 0.97 7.20
N ILE A 327 25.55 2.22 7.11
CA ILE A 327 26.15 3.33 7.85
C ILE A 327 25.62 3.41 9.29
N SER A 328 24.42 2.90 9.53
CA SER A 328 23.74 2.94 10.83
C SER A 328 24.32 1.94 11.85
N THR A 329 25.14 1.00 11.39
CA THR A 329 25.82 0.02 12.26
C THR A 329 27.17 0.50 12.78
N ARG A 330 27.63 1.67 12.35
CA ARG A 330 28.96 2.22 12.66
C ARG A 330 28.95 3.13 13.87
#